data_AF-A0A0N5DCF2-F1
#
_entry.id   AF-A0A0N5DCF2-F1
#
_cell.length_a   1.000
_cell.length_b   1.000
_cell.length_c   1.000
_cell.angle_alpha   90.00
_cell.angle_beta   90.00
_cell.angle_gamma   90.00
#
_symmetry.space_group_name_H-M   'P 1'
#
loop_
_entity.id
_entity.type
_entity.pdbx_description
1 polymer ?
#
loop_
_entity_poly.entity_id
_entity_poly.type
_entity_poly.pdbx_seq_one_letter_code
_entity_poly.pdbx_strand_id
1 'polypeptide(L)'
;MESCQDASDLAHSQILRQLFISIAAISALAIIAELWAIKRKTSQMLLHQNTRMLLIVHQIWLIIHCIARIFAYAYLLIAYYKYSDNNCDYMMSLWECFLIRTLITLTIFLNAISIPAIVTERAIGTYFASKYEKVGKKVGVMLIIAQIIIASGSFFTVLRDEPLSTKKVPYCSSRIRRENTHLSLSQRYQIKENIISIQTMSPLIAFQSLCSNDSFVRAAISLRYSLY
;
A
#
# COMPACT_ATOMS: atom_id res chain seq x y z
N MET A 1 14.71 -30.93 -5.00
CA MET A 1 14.73 -30.82 -6.47
C MET A 1 13.52 -30.07 -7.00
N GLU A 2 12.28 -30.49 -6.70
CA GLU A 2 11.06 -29.81 -7.21
C GLU A 2 11.03 -28.29 -6.93
N SER A 3 11.35 -27.85 -5.70
CA SER A 3 11.33 -26.42 -5.33
C SER A 3 12.35 -25.55 -6.09
N CYS A 4 13.44 -26.12 -6.59
CA CYS A 4 14.42 -25.37 -7.38
C CYS A 4 13.99 -25.28 -8.85
N GLN A 5 13.35 -26.32 -9.36
CA GLN A 5 12.80 -26.32 -10.71
C GLN A 5 11.68 -25.28 -10.82
N ASP A 6 10.80 -25.22 -9.82
CA ASP A 6 9.76 -24.19 -9.69
C ASP A 6 10.33 -22.75 -9.74
N ALA A 7 11.42 -22.49 -9.03
CA ALA A 7 12.08 -21.18 -9.02
C ALA A 7 12.68 -20.83 -10.39
N SER A 8 13.32 -21.81 -11.04
CA SER A 8 13.91 -21.66 -12.38
C SER A 8 12.85 -21.40 -13.45
N ASP A 9 11.75 -22.16 -13.45
CA ASP A 9 10.65 -22.00 -14.40
C ASP A 9 9.98 -20.62 -14.27
N LEU A 10 9.89 -20.10 -13.04
CA LEU A 10 9.36 -18.78 -12.76
C LEU A 10 10.30 -17.67 -13.25
N ALA A 11 11.61 -17.80 -13.03
CA ALA A 11 12.62 -16.84 -13.47
C ALA A 11 12.67 -16.72 -15.01
N HIS A 12 12.46 -17.83 -15.72
CA HIS A 12 12.43 -17.86 -17.19
C HIS A 12 11.08 -17.42 -17.79
N SER A 13 10.06 -17.18 -16.96
CA SER A 13 8.75 -16.75 -17.44
C SER A 13 8.79 -15.33 -18.00
N GLN A 14 8.61 -15.21 -19.33
CA GLN A 14 8.58 -13.92 -20.02
C GLN A 14 7.44 -13.01 -19.53
N ILE A 15 6.29 -13.60 -19.18
CA ILE A 15 5.10 -12.88 -18.69
C ILE A 15 5.43 -12.17 -17.37
N LEU A 16 6.06 -12.88 -16.43
CA LEU A 16 6.41 -12.33 -15.13
C LEU A 16 7.46 -11.20 -15.25
N ARG A 17 8.45 -11.38 -16.13
CA ARG A 17 9.46 -10.36 -16.42
C ARG A 17 8.84 -9.08 -16.98
N GLN A 18 7.94 -9.21 -17.96
CA GLN A 18 7.21 -8.07 -18.53
C GLN A 18 6.35 -7.36 -17.49
N LEU A 19 5.72 -8.10 -16.58
CA LEU A 19 4.92 -7.55 -15.49
C LEU A 19 5.75 -6.72 -14.51
N PHE A 20 6.93 -7.18 -14.10
CA PHE A 20 7.79 -6.38 -13.21
C PHE A 20 8.31 -5.11 -13.89
N ILE A 21 8.69 -5.20 -15.16
CA ILE A 21 9.13 -4.04 -15.96
C ILE A 21 8.00 -3.02 -16.09
N SER A 22 6.78 -3.46 -16.42
CA SER A 22 5.63 -2.56 -16.58
C SER A 22 5.25 -1.89 -15.26
N ILE A 23 5.27 -2.63 -14.15
CA ILE A 23 5.03 -2.07 -12.82
C ILE A 23 6.08 -1.01 -12.46
N ALA A 24 7.36 -1.28 -12.69
CA ALA A 24 8.44 -0.32 -12.42
C ALA A 24 8.29 0.95 -13.28
N ALA A 25 7.98 0.80 -14.57
CA ALA A 25 7.75 1.92 -15.48
C ALA A 25 6.55 2.79 -15.06
N ILE A 26 5.40 2.16 -14.76
CA ILE A 26 4.21 2.87 -14.27
C ILE A 26 4.52 3.61 -12.96
N SER A 27 5.24 2.97 -12.04
CA SER A 27 5.63 3.58 -10.76
C SER A 27 6.55 4.79 -10.95
N ALA A 28 7.46 4.75 -11.93
CA ALA A 28 8.33 5.88 -12.26
C ALA A 28 7.54 7.06 -12.86
N LEU A 29 6.61 6.79 -13.77
CA LEU A 29 5.70 7.80 -14.32
C LEU A 29 4.82 8.42 -13.23
N ALA A 30 4.33 7.60 -12.30
CA ALA A 30 3.55 8.07 -11.16
C ALA A 30 4.34 9.07 -10.32
N ILE A 31 5.62 8.82 -10.00
CA ILE A 31 6.46 9.76 -9.23
C ILE A 31 6.52 11.13 -9.91
N ILE A 32 6.69 11.18 -11.23
CA ILE A 32 6.72 12.44 -11.99
C ILE A 32 5.37 13.16 -11.87
N ALA A 33 4.27 12.43 -12.04
CA ALA A 33 2.92 12.96 -11.90
C ALA A 33 2.65 13.50 -10.48
N GLU A 34 3.10 12.79 -9.45
CA GLU A 34 2.94 13.21 -8.05
C GLU A 34 3.74 14.46 -7.72
N LEU A 35 5.00 14.55 -8.17
CA LEU A 35 5.83 15.75 -7.99
C LEU A 35 5.20 16.97 -8.68
N TRP A 36 4.66 16.78 -9.89
CA TRP A 36 3.93 17.81 -10.59
C TRP A 36 2.64 18.21 -9.85
N ALA A 37 1.91 17.24 -9.29
CA ALA A 37 0.72 17.48 -8.48
C ALA A 37 1.05 18.31 -7.23
N ILE A 38 2.14 18.03 -6.51
CA ILE A 38 2.57 18.85 -5.34
C ILE A 38 2.81 20.30 -5.74
N LYS A 39 3.56 20.51 -6.85
CA LYS A 39 3.91 21.84 -7.34
C LYS A 39 2.66 22.63 -7.73
N ARG A 40 1.75 22.02 -8.51
CA ARG A 40 0.50 22.64 -8.95
C ARG A 40 -0.45 22.93 -7.78
N LYS A 41 -0.55 22.01 -6.82
CA LYS A 41 -1.43 22.13 -5.66
C LYS A 41 -0.98 23.20 -4.69
N THR A 42 0.33 23.37 -4.55
CA THR A 42 0.95 24.43 -3.74
C THR A 42 0.62 25.84 -4.26
N SER A 43 0.46 26.02 -5.57
CA SER A 43 0.18 27.33 -6.16
C SER A 43 -1.32 27.66 -6.30
N GLN A 44 -2.21 26.66 -6.37
CA GLN A 44 -3.62 26.86 -6.74
C GLN A 44 -4.64 26.77 -5.59
N MET A 45 -4.26 26.31 -4.40
CA MET A 45 -5.26 25.95 -3.38
C MET A 45 -5.52 27.06 -2.33
N LEU A 46 -6.70 27.69 -2.39
CA LEU A 46 -7.34 28.45 -1.30
C LEU A 46 -7.89 27.52 -0.19
N LEU A 47 -7.15 26.47 0.17
CA LEU A 47 -7.58 25.49 1.17
C LEU A 47 -7.00 25.80 2.54
N HIS A 48 -7.75 25.42 3.57
CA HIS A 48 -7.32 25.56 4.95
C HIS A 48 -5.98 24.83 5.17
N GLN A 49 -5.12 25.43 5.99
CA GLN A 49 -3.72 25.00 6.10
C GLN A 49 -3.57 23.55 6.56
N ASN A 50 -4.51 23.03 7.34
CA ASN A 50 -4.52 21.64 7.81
C ASN A 50 -4.82 20.65 6.67
N THR A 51 -5.87 20.89 5.88
CA THR A 51 -6.16 20.09 4.69
C THR A 51 -4.95 20.09 3.74
N ARG A 52 -4.32 21.24 3.53
CA ARG A 52 -3.13 21.35 2.67
C ARG A 52 -1.98 20.48 3.18
N MET A 53 -1.71 20.51 4.48
CA MET A 53 -0.69 19.67 5.12
C MET A 53 -0.96 18.18 4.93
N LEU A 54 -2.19 17.73 5.21
CA LEU A 54 -2.60 16.33 5.07
C LEU A 54 -2.51 15.84 3.61
N LEU A 55 -2.88 16.68 2.65
CA LEU A 55 -2.77 16.35 1.23
C LEU A 55 -1.31 16.25 0.77
N ILE A 56 -0.41 17.09 1.29
CA ILE A 56 1.04 16.99 1.00
C ILE A 56 1.60 15.70 1.61
N VAL A 57 1.22 15.36 2.84
CA VAL A 57 1.66 14.13 3.52
C VAL A 57 1.16 12.89 2.79
N HIS A 58 -0.10 12.85 2.36
CA HIS A 58 -0.63 11.78 1.50
C HIS A 58 0.21 11.61 0.22
N GLN A 59 0.55 12.73 -0.41
CA GLN A 59 1.35 12.72 -1.63
C GLN A 59 2.77 12.18 -1.41
N ILE A 60 3.37 12.50 -0.27
CA ILE A 60 4.66 11.94 0.16
C ILE A 60 4.55 10.42 0.36
N TRP A 61 3.47 9.93 0.99
CA TRP A 61 3.25 8.49 1.14
C TRP A 61 3.11 7.76 -0.20
N LEU A 62 2.46 8.37 -1.20
CA LEU A 62 2.36 7.81 -2.55
C LEU A 62 3.74 7.74 -3.23
N ILE A 63 4.56 8.78 -3.09
CA ILE A 63 5.94 8.80 -3.63
C ILE A 63 6.78 7.70 -2.97
N ILE A 64 6.75 7.59 -1.63
CA ILE A 64 7.48 6.55 -0.90
C ILE A 64 7.02 5.16 -1.34
N HIS A 65 5.71 4.95 -1.53
CA HIS A 65 5.17 3.68 -2.04
C HIS A 65 5.68 3.35 -3.45
N CYS A 66 5.72 4.33 -4.36
CA CYS A 66 6.24 4.13 -5.70
C CYS A 66 7.73 3.78 -5.69
N ILE A 67 8.54 4.45 -4.86
CA ILE A 67 9.95 4.14 -4.67
C ILE A 67 10.13 2.71 -4.12
N ALA A 68 9.35 2.34 -3.10
CA ALA A 68 9.36 0.99 -2.53
C ALA A 68 9.04 -0.09 -3.57
N ARG A 69 8.05 0.14 -4.43
CA ARG A 69 7.72 -0.77 -5.54
C ARG A 69 8.87 -0.87 -6.53
N ILE A 70 9.43 0.25 -6.99
CA ILE A 70 10.56 0.24 -7.93
C ILE A 70 11.71 -0.58 -7.35
N PHE A 71 12.10 -0.32 -6.10
CA PHE A 71 13.17 -1.06 -5.43
C PHE A 71 12.89 -2.55 -5.35
N ALA A 72 11.69 -2.94 -4.89
CA ALA A 72 11.28 -4.33 -4.78
C ALA A 72 11.32 -5.09 -6.13
N TYR A 73 10.71 -4.51 -7.18
CA TYR A 73 10.63 -5.18 -8.48
C TYR A 73 11.95 -5.13 -9.24
N ALA A 74 12.76 -4.09 -9.07
CA ALA A 74 14.12 -4.05 -9.61
C ALA A 74 15.00 -5.12 -8.95
N TYR A 75 14.91 -5.28 -7.63
CA TYR A 75 15.62 -6.33 -6.91
C TYR A 75 15.21 -7.73 -7.41
N LEU A 76 13.91 -8.00 -7.57
CA LEU A 76 13.41 -9.25 -8.15
C LEU A 76 13.94 -9.51 -9.57
N LEU A 77 13.95 -8.48 -10.41
CA LEU A 77 14.49 -8.58 -11.77
C LEU A 77 15.99 -8.89 -11.77
N ILE A 78 16.77 -8.25 -10.91
CA ILE A 78 18.22 -8.51 -10.79
C ILE A 78 18.46 -9.94 -10.29
N ALA A 79 17.71 -10.38 -9.27
CA ALA A 79 17.80 -11.74 -8.74
C ALA A 79 17.48 -12.80 -9.81
N TYR A 80 16.47 -12.56 -10.65
CA TYR A 80 16.12 -13.47 -11.75
C TYR A 80 17.04 -13.36 -12.98
N TYR A 81 17.71 -12.23 -13.18
CA TYR A 81 18.64 -12.05 -14.30
C TYR A 81 20.03 -12.64 -14.04
N LYS A 82 20.42 -12.79 -12.76
CA LYS A 82 21.72 -13.36 -12.39
C LYS A 82 21.81 -14.81 -12.89
N TYR A 83 22.50 -15.00 -14.00
CA TYR A 83 22.73 -16.27 -14.68
C TYR A 83 23.47 -17.23 -13.74
N SER A 84 22.95 -18.44 -13.55
CA SER A 84 23.64 -19.51 -12.83
C SER A 84 23.37 -20.86 -13.48
N ASP A 85 24.41 -21.68 -13.59
CA ASP A 85 24.35 -23.07 -14.05
C ASP A 85 23.44 -23.95 -13.16
N ASN A 86 23.09 -23.49 -11.96
CA ASN A 86 22.28 -24.23 -10.98
C ASN A 86 20.88 -23.64 -10.78
N ASN A 87 19.85 -24.44 -11.04
CA ASN A 87 18.42 -24.07 -10.87
C ASN A 87 18.05 -23.58 -9.45
N CYS A 88 18.82 -23.93 -8.41
CA CYS A 88 18.53 -23.52 -7.03
C CYS A 88 19.00 -22.10 -6.67
N ASP A 89 19.79 -21.44 -7.52
CA ASP A 89 20.32 -20.10 -7.22
C ASP A 89 19.30 -18.99 -7.39
N TYR A 90 18.19 -19.27 -8.08
CA TYR A 90 17.01 -18.40 -8.15
C TYR A 90 16.19 -18.37 -6.85
N MET A 91 16.52 -19.21 -5.86
CA MET A 91 15.81 -19.23 -4.59
C MET A 91 16.19 -18.03 -3.74
N MET A 92 15.18 -17.30 -3.27
CA MET A 92 15.34 -16.13 -2.43
C MET A 92 15.51 -16.54 -0.96
N SER A 93 16.27 -15.78 -0.20
CA SER A 93 16.25 -15.92 1.26
C SER A 93 14.95 -15.37 1.84
N LEU A 94 14.52 -15.94 2.96
CA LEU A 94 13.36 -15.44 3.70
C LEU A 94 13.54 -13.98 4.17
N TRP A 95 14.78 -13.55 4.42
CA TRP A 95 15.08 -12.18 4.84
C TRP A 95 14.87 -11.15 3.72
N GLU A 96 15.32 -11.48 2.49
CA GLU A 96 15.10 -10.64 1.31
C GLU A 96 13.60 -10.49 1.03
N CYS A 97 12.85 -11.59 1.11
CA CYS A 97 11.40 -11.59 1.00
C CYS A 97 10.73 -10.75 2.09
N PHE A 98 11.19 -10.87 3.32
CA PHE A 98 10.64 -10.13 4.45
C PHE A 98 10.83 -8.63 4.27
N LEU A 99 12.00 -8.17 3.85
CA LEU A 99 12.28 -6.75 3.61
C LEU A 99 11.44 -6.17 2.47
N ILE A 100 11.38 -6.87 1.33
CA ILE A 100 10.60 -6.45 0.16
C ILE A 100 9.12 -6.31 0.53
N ARG A 101 8.56 -7.33 1.19
CA ARG A 101 7.14 -7.33 1.57
C ARG A 101 6.83 -6.33 2.66
N THR A 102 7.73 -6.16 3.63
CA THR A 102 7.60 -5.20 4.73
C THR A 102 7.45 -3.79 4.19
N LEU A 103 8.35 -3.38 3.29
CA LEU A 103 8.38 -2.01 2.78
C LEU A 103 7.12 -1.68 1.97
N ILE A 104 6.67 -2.60 1.10
CA ILE A 104 5.45 -2.42 0.32
C ILE A 104 4.21 -2.41 1.23
N THR A 105 4.11 -3.33 2.19
CA THR A 105 2.93 -3.46 3.05
C THR A 105 2.76 -2.24 3.96
N LEU A 106 3.83 -1.76 4.59
CA LEU A 106 3.79 -0.57 5.44
C LEU A 106 3.33 0.67 4.67
N THR A 107 3.85 0.86 3.45
CA THR A 107 3.49 2.01 2.62
C THR A 107 2.05 1.94 2.11
N ILE A 108 1.51 0.74 1.86
CA ILE A 108 0.07 0.56 1.55
C ILE A 108 -0.80 1.02 2.72
N PHE A 109 -0.48 0.62 3.96
CA PHE A 109 -1.25 1.04 5.14
C PHE A 109 -1.22 2.56 5.35
N LEU A 110 -0.05 3.19 5.21
CA LEU A 110 0.08 4.65 5.33
C LEU A 110 -0.77 5.39 4.30
N ASN A 111 -0.73 4.95 3.04
CA ASN A 111 -1.57 5.52 1.98
C ASN A 111 -3.06 5.33 2.29
N ALA A 112 -3.46 4.15 2.72
CA ALA A 112 -4.86 3.85 2.94
C ALA A 112 -5.44 4.62 4.15
N ILE A 113 -4.69 4.80 5.23
CA ILE A 113 -5.15 5.52 6.44
C ILE A 113 -5.14 7.04 6.23
N SER A 114 -4.30 7.55 5.34
CA SER A 114 -4.24 8.98 5.05
C SER A 114 -5.51 9.53 4.38
N ILE A 115 -6.24 8.72 3.60
CA ILE A 115 -7.50 9.14 2.96
C ILE A 115 -8.59 9.44 4.02
N PRO A 116 -8.94 8.51 4.94
CA PRO A 116 -9.87 8.79 6.04
C PRO A 116 -9.44 9.96 6.92
N ALA A 117 -8.14 10.16 7.13
CA ALA A 117 -7.64 11.30 7.91
C ALA A 117 -7.94 12.64 7.22
N ILE A 118 -7.81 12.71 5.89
CA ILE A 118 -8.21 13.88 5.10
C ILE A 118 -9.73 14.09 5.24
N VAL A 119 -10.54 13.04 5.04
CA VAL A 119 -12.01 13.14 5.18
C VAL A 119 -12.42 13.60 6.57
N THR A 120 -11.76 13.09 7.61
CA THR A 120 -11.99 13.47 9.01
C THR A 120 -11.67 14.94 9.26
N GLU A 121 -10.57 15.46 8.71
CA GLU A 121 -10.25 16.88 8.81
C GLU A 121 -11.31 17.75 8.16
N ARG A 122 -11.81 17.35 6.98
CA ARG A 122 -12.89 18.07 6.28
C ARG A 122 -14.18 18.04 7.09
N ALA A 123 -14.54 16.90 7.66
CA ALA A 123 -15.70 16.77 8.52
C ALA A 123 -15.58 17.69 9.75
N ILE A 124 -14.45 17.66 10.46
CA ILE A 124 -14.23 18.51 11.65
C ILE A 124 -14.32 19.99 11.29
N GLY A 125 -13.69 20.41 10.18
CA GLY A 125 -13.72 21.79 9.72
C GLY A 125 -15.13 22.28 9.36
N THR A 126 -15.97 21.40 8.81
CA THR A 126 -17.37 21.71 8.47
C THR A 126 -18.30 21.70 9.70
N TYR A 127 -18.20 20.69 10.57
CA TYR A 127 -19.11 20.54 11.71
C TYR A 127 -18.77 21.45 12.90
N PHE A 128 -17.48 21.75 13.11
CA PHE A 128 -16.99 22.46 14.29
C PHE A 128 -16.24 23.75 13.94
N ALA A 129 -16.66 24.47 12.89
CA ALA A 129 -15.97 25.66 12.38
C ALA A 129 -15.53 26.66 13.49
N SER A 130 -16.43 27.01 14.41
CA SER A 130 -16.17 27.99 15.48
C SER A 130 -15.11 27.54 16.51
N LYS A 131 -15.00 26.23 16.76
CA LYS A 131 -13.97 25.65 17.64
C LYS A 131 -12.69 25.37 16.86
N TYR A 132 -12.83 25.01 15.59
CA TYR A 132 -11.75 24.66 14.69
C TYR A 132 -10.80 25.85 14.45
N GLU A 133 -11.35 27.04 14.24
CA GLU A 133 -10.57 28.29 14.09
C GLU A 133 -9.68 28.58 15.32
N LYS A 134 -10.15 28.23 16.53
CA LYS A 134 -9.39 28.43 17.77
C LYS A 134 -8.27 27.40 17.97
N VAL A 135 -8.48 26.17 17.49
CA VAL A 135 -7.50 25.06 17.64
C VAL A 135 -6.40 25.16 16.58
N GLY A 136 -6.69 25.76 15.42
CA GLY A 136 -5.71 26.07 14.38
C GLY A 136 -4.98 24.83 13.84
N LYS A 137 -3.66 24.90 13.73
CA LYS A 137 -2.84 23.87 13.04
C LYS A 137 -2.72 22.53 13.76
N LYS A 138 -3.11 22.47 15.04
CA LYS A 138 -2.90 21.30 15.91
C LYS A 138 -3.69 20.07 15.44
N VAL A 139 -4.89 20.26 14.86
CA VAL A 139 -5.72 19.14 14.39
C VAL A 139 -5.05 18.37 13.26
N GLY A 140 -4.46 19.07 12.28
CA GLY A 140 -3.76 18.43 11.17
C GLY A 140 -2.56 17.60 11.63
N VAL A 141 -1.76 18.14 12.55
CA VAL A 141 -0.60 17.42 13.12
C VAL A 141 -1.04 16.18 13.90
N MET A 142 -2.09 16.29 14.72
CA MET A 142 -2.63 15.16 15.48
C MET A 142 -3.11 14.04 14.55
N LEU A 143 -3.78 14.38 13.44
CA LEU A 143 -4.23 13.39 12.45
C LEU A 143 -3.06 12.72 11.72
N ILE A 144 -1.96 13.42 11.47
CA ILE A 144 -0.74 12.82 10.88
C ILE A 144 -0.09 11.84 11.85
N ILE A 145 0.02 12.21 13.13
CA ILE A 145 0.55 11.30 14.17
C ILE A 145 -0.33 10.05 14.28
N ALA A 146 -1.66 10.23 14.30
CA ALA A 146 -2.61 9.12 14.34
C ALA A 146 -2.45 8.19 13.11
N GLN A 147 -2.24 8.74 11.91
CA GLN A 147 -1.97 7.93 10.71
C GLN A 147 -0.77 7.00 10.90
N ILE A 148 0.35 7.52 11.41
CA ILE A 148 1.58 6.74 11.61
C ILE A 148 1.36 5.64 12.66
N ILE A 149 0.68 5.96 13.76
CA ILE A 149 0.40 5.00 14.84
C ILE A 149 -0.51 3.88 14.34
N ILE A 150 -1.61 4.20 13.66
CA ILE A 150 -2.57 3.21 13.16
C ILE A 150 -1.92 2.36 12.05
N ALA A 151 -1.12 2.96 11.17
CA ALA A 151 -0.45 2.25 10.09
C ALA A 151 0.63 1.29 10.63
N SER A 152 1.45 1.75 11.57
CA SER A 152 2.44 0.89 12.22
C SER A 152 1.78 -0.23 13.03
N GLY A 153 0.72 0.05 13.79
CA GLY A 153 -0.05 -0.96 14.51
C GLY A 153 -0.61 -2.05 13.58
N SER A 154 -1.26 -1.65 12.48
CA SER A 154 -1.78 -2.57 11.46
C SER A 154 -0.67 -3.38 10.78
N PHE A 155 0.51 -2.78 10.60
CA PHE A 155 1.66 -3.48 10.05
C PHE A 155 2.21 -4.54 11.01
N PHE A 156 2.32 -4.22 12.32
CA PHE A 156 2.81 -5.17 13.33
C PHE A 156 1.90 -6.38 13.50
N THR A 157 0.58 -6.24 13.33
CA THR A 157 -0.33 -7.41 13.37
C THR A 157 -0.05 -8.36 12.21
N VAL A 158 0.20 -7.84 11.01
CA VAL A 158 0.57 -8.64 9.83
C VAL A 158 1.93 -9.32 10.01
N LEU A 159 2.89 -8.65 10.66
CA LEU A 159 4.22 -9.23 10.90
C LEU A 159 4.22 -10.41 11.89
N ARG A 160 3.32 -10.43 12.87
CA ARG A 160 3.26 -11.50 13.89
C ARG A 160 2.96 -12.88 13.31
N ASP A 161 2.34 -12.93 12.13
CA ASP A 161 1.94 -14.18 11.49
C ASP A 161 3.04 -14.82 10.63
N GLU A 162 4.21 -14.19 10.50
CA GLU A 162 5.30 -14.66 9.62
C GLU A 162 6.41 -15.37 10.43
N PRO A 163 6.55 -16.71 10.34
CA PRO A 163 7.65 -17.42 11.00
C PRO A 163 8.98 -17.13 10.29
N LEU A 164 9.91 -16.51 11.02
CA LEU A 164 11.26 -16.20 10.53
C LEU A 164 12.13 -17.47 10.52
N SER A 165 11.92 -18.34 9.53
CA SER A 165 12.75 -19.53 9.30
C SER A 165 13.97 -19.18 8.44
N THR A 166 15.07 -19.94 8.55
CA THR A 166 16.30 -19.78 7.75
C THR A 166 16.23 -20.47 6.38
N LYS A 167 15.07 -20.99 5.98
CA LYS A 167 14.91 -21.72 4.71
C LYS A 167 14.86 -20.77 3.51
N LYS A 168 15.50 -21.13 2.41
CA LYS A 168 15.31 -20.45 1.11
C LYS A 168 13.95 -20.85 0.53
N VAL A 169 13.29 -19.92 -0.16
CA VAL A 169 11.98 -20.13 -0.78
C VAL A 169 12.03 -19.81 -2.28
N PRO A 170 11.26 -20.53 -3.11
CA PRO A 170 11.24 -20.28 -4.56
C PRO A 170 10.63 -18.93 -4.93
N TYR A 171 9.75 -18.36 -4.08
CA TYR A 171 9.16 -17.04 -4.26
C TYR A 171 8.65 -16.46 -2.93
N CYS A 172 8.56 -15.13 -2.87
CA CYS A 172 8.11 -14.40 -1.68
C CYS A 172 6.57 -14.33 -1.62
N SER A 173 5.90 -15.39 -1.17
CA SER A 173 4.45 -15.38 -0.94
C SER A 173 4.09 -15.90 0.44
N SER A 174 3.14 -15.23 1.11
CA SER A 174 2.56 -15.69 2.37
C SER A 174 1.89 -17.04 2.20
N ARG A 175 2.41 -18.08 2.88
CA ARG A 175 1.86 -19.44 2.98
C ARG A 175 1.71 -20.18 1.64
N ILE A 176 2.73 -20.91 1.22
CA ILE A 176 2.55 -21.96 0.20
C ILE A 176 1.83 -23.14 0.88
N ARG A 177 0.49 -23.13 0.91
CA ARG A 177 -0.26 -24.37 1.06
C ARG A 177 -0.30 -25.01 -0.33
N ARG A 178 0.34 -26.17 -0.48
CA ARG A 178 0.43 -26.94 -1.72
C ARG A 178 -0.98 -27.43 -2.08
N GLU A 179 -1.67 -26.71 -2.96
CA GLU A 179 -2.94 -27.17 -3.53
C GLU A 179 -2.69 -27.83 -4.88
N ASN A 180 -3.28 -29.01 -5.12
CA ASN A 180 -3.13 -29.81 -6.35
C ASN A 180 -4.00 -29.25 -7.49
N THR A 181 -3.71 -28.06 -7.99
CA THR A 181 -4.39 -27.44 -9.14
C THR A 181 -3.53 -27.50 -10.43
N HIS A 182 -4.12 -27.80 -11.58
CA HIS A 182 -3.40 -27.90 -12.88
C HIS A 182 -2.87 -26.55 -13.45
N LEU A 183 -2.90 -25.46 -12.68
CA LEU A 183 -2.44 -24.13 -13.11
C LEU A 183 -0.91 -23.99 -13.01
N SER A 184 -0.33 -23.24 -13.94
CA SER A 184 1.10 -22.88 -13.89
C SER A 184 1.42 -22.05 -12.64
N LEU A 185 2.65 -22.19 -12.12
CA LEU A 185 3.07 -21.52 -10.88
C LEU A 185 2.94 -19.99 -10.96
N SER A 186 3.23 -19.40 -12.12
CA SER A 186 3.07 -17.97 -12.38
C SER A 186 1.61 -17.51 -12.30
N GLN A 187 0.67 -18.30 -12.83
CA GLN A 187 -0.77 -18.02 -12.73
C GLN A 187 -1.26 -18.11 -11.29
N ARG A 188 -0.83 -19.16 -10.56
CA ARG A 188 -1.16 -19.32 -9.12
C ARG A 188 -0.61 -18.16 -8.30
N TYR A 189 0.62 -17.72 -8.58
CA TYR A 189 1.23 -16.56 -7.94
C TYR A 189 0.41 -15.30 -8.19
N GLN A 190 0.07 -14.99 -9.45
CA GLN A 190 -0.73 -13.82 -9.80
C GLN A 190 -2.10 -13.82 -9.12
N ILE A 191 -2.81 -14.95 -9.14
CA ILE A 191 -4.13 -15.09 -8.49
C ILE A 191 -4.01 -14.87 -6.98
N LYS A 192 -2.99 -15.45 -6.35
CA LYS A 192 -2.80 -15.37 -4.91
C LYS A 192 -2.39 -13.96 -4.45
N GLU A 193 -1.47 -13.31 -5.15
CA GLU A 193 -1.13 -11.91 -4.91
C GLU A 193 -2.36 -11.02 -5.05
N ASN A 194 -3.20 -11.25 -6.06
CA ASN A 194 -4.44 -10.51 -6.23
C ASN A 194 -5.43 -10.76 -5.07
N ILE A 195 -5.57 -12.01 -4.59
CA ILE A 195 -6.44 -12.34 -3.45
C ILE A 195 -5.94 -11.70 -2.15
N ILE A 196 -4.63 -11.78 -1.87
CA ILE A 196 -4.02 -11.15 -0.69
C ILE A 196 -4.18 -9.63 -0.76
N SER A 197 -3.95 -9.05 -1.94
CA SER A 197 -4.20 -7.63 -2.19
C SER A 197 -5.66 -7.28 -1.88
N ILE A 198 -6.63 -8.03 -2.41
CA ILE A 198 -8.06 -7.83 -2.13
C ILE A 198 -8.37 -7.99 -0.64
N GLN A 199 -7.86 -9.02 0.04
CA GLN A 199 -8.11 -9.23 1.47
C GLN A 199 -7.50 -8.13 2.34
N THR A 200 -6.33 -7.63 1.96
CA THR A 200 -5.66 -6.52 2.66
C THR A 200 -6.39 -5.20 2.41
N MET A 201 -6.90 -5.00 1.19
CA MET A 201 -7.67 -3.81 0.80
C MET A 201 -9.14 -3.87 1.24
N SER A 202 -9.72 -5.04 1.50
CA SER A 202 -11.12 -5.23 1.88
C SER A 202 -11.51 -4.49 3.16
N PRO A 203 -10.77 -4.59 4.30
CA PRO A 203 -11.10 -3.83 5.50
C PRO A 203 -10.88 -2.32 5.29
N LEU A 204 -9.94 -1.93 4.42
CA LEU A 204 -9.69 -0.52 4.06
C LEU A 204 -10.83 0.05 3.21
N ILE A 205 -11.33 -0.70 2.23
CA ILE A 205 -12.50 -0.34 1.42
C ILE A 205 -13.75 -0.32 2.30
N ALA A 206 -13.93 -1.29 3.20
CA ALA A 206 -15.04 -1.29 4.14
C ALA A 206 -15.01 -0.07 5.07
N PHE A 207 -13.83 0.29 5.60
CA PHE A 207 -13.64 1.50 6.41
C PHE A 207 -13.90 2.78 5.60
N GLN A 208 -13.41 2.82 4.36
CA GLN A 208 -13.62 3.95 3.46
C GLN A 208 -15.09 4.06 3.04
N SER A 209 -15.80 2.96 2.82
CA SER A 209 -17.24 2.92 2.56
C SER A 209 -18.07 3.29 3.79
N LEU A 210 -17.65 2.89 5.00
CA LEU A 210 -18.30 3.32 6.24
C LEU A 210 -18.15 4.83 6.48
N CYS A 211 -16.97 5.39 6.18
CA CYS A 211 -16.74 6.83 6.26
C CYS A 211 -17.34 7.63 5.08
N SER A 212 -17.49 7.01 3.91
CA SER A 212 -18.03 7.66 2.69
C SER A 212 -19.53 7.43 2.49
N ASN A 213 -20.16 6.54 3.26
CA ASN A 213 -21.58 6.23 3.09
C ASN A 213 -22.42 7.47 3.44
N ASP A 214 -23.06 7.95 2.38
CA ASP A 214 -24.02 9.06 2.31
C ASP A 214 -25.13 8.96 3.38
N SER A 215 -25.34 7.77 3.97
CA SER A 215 -26.26 7.51 5.08
C SER A 215 -25.90 8.24 6.38
N PHE A 216 -24.62 8.36 6.73
CA PHE A 216 -24.21 9.11 7.94
C PHE A 216 -24.32 10.63 7.71
N VAL A 217 -23.98 11.08 6.50
CA VAL A 217 -24.13 12.48 6.07
C VAL A 217 -25.60 12.88 6.02
N ARG A 218 -26.48 12.05 5.44
CA ARG A 218 -27.94 12.29 5.37
C ARG A 218 -28.63 12.18 6.73
N ALA A 219 -28.25 11.23 7.60
CA ALA A 219 -28.79 11.14 8.96
C ALA A 219 -28.43 12.38 9.80
N ALA A 220 -27.21 12.91 9.63
CA ALA A 220 -26.77 14.13 10.30
C ALA A 220 -27.44 15.41 9.74
N ILE A 221 -27.72 15.46 8.43
CA ILE A 221 -28.51 16.54 7.81
C ILE A 221 -29.97 16.49 8.28
N SER A 222 -30.57 15.30 8.41
CA SER A 222 -31.94 15.13 8.90
C SER A 222 -32.10 15.53 10.37
N LEU A 223 -31.09 15.28 11.22
CA LEU A 223 -31.08 15.74 12.61
C LEU A 223 -31.03 17.27 12.75
N ARG A 224 -30.48 17.97 11.76
CA ARG A 224 -30.43 19.45 11.74
C ARG A 224 -31.78 20.10 11.42
N TYR A 225 -32.64 19.42 10.65
CA TYR A 225 -33.99 19.91 10.31
C TYR A 225 -35.03 19.66 11.42
N SER A 226 -34.75 18.84 12.43
CA SER A 226 -35.61 18.68 13.62
C SER A 226 -35.24 19.59 14.79
N LEU A 227 -34.13 20.35 14.70
CA LEU A 227 -33.63 21.23 15.76
C LEU A 227 -33.70 22.72 15.40
N TYR A 228 -34.42 23.05 14.32
CA TYR A 228 -34.80 24.42 13.93
C TYR A 228 -36.31 24.51 13.75
#